data_AF-A0A7X6VMB1-F1
#
_entry.id   AF-A0A7X6VMB1-F1
#
_cell.length_a   1.000
_cell.length_b   1.000
_cell.length_c   1.000
_cell.angle_alpha   90.00
_cell.angle_beta   90.00
_cell.angle_gamma   90.00
#
_symmetry.space_group_name_H-M   'P 1'
#
loop_
_entity.id
_entity.type
_entity.pdbx_description
1 polymer ?
#
loop_
_entity_poly.entity_id
_entity_poly.type
_entity_poly.pdbx_seq_one_letter_code
_entity_poly.pdbx_strand_id
1 'polypeptide(L)'
;MISLLVFAFFLYFPYGWCALRKESFESCGLRWKITPRGWSDLAIATMGTLLPLTAIALLFFRHVLPSPNPAAIFPAVLSGFAVAVAEETFFRGWLQTVLSSRFATSGAIFITAALFGLAHLASPYAPFALLAFFPGLVMGLLRHRHSSILPAILYHWFGNIWSIWFYPHL
;
A
#
# COMPACT_ATOMS: atom_id res chain seq x y z
N MET A 1 -9.76 16.24 10.88
CA MET A 1 -10.30 16.85 9.63
C MET A 1 -9.34 16.69 8.46
N ILE A 2 -8.06 17.08 8.59
CA ILE A 2 -7.07 16.96 7.50
C ILE A 2 -6.90 15.52 6.99
N SER A 3 -6.75 14.52 7.87
CA SER A 3 -6.57 13.12 7.44
C SER A 3 -7.75 12.57 6.64
N LEU A 4 -8.98 12.97 6.97
CA LEU A 4 -10.17 12.57 6.22
C LEU A 4 -10.20 13.22 4.81
N LEU A 5 -9.74 14.47 4.69
CA LEU A 5 -9.62 15.15 3.41
C LEU A 5 -8.56 14.49 2.53
N VAL A 6 -7.40 14.12 3.10
CA VAL A 6 -6.34 13.39 2.38
C VAL A 6 -6.85 12.02 1.94
N PHE A 7 -7.52 11.29 2.84
CA PHE A 7 -8.14 10.00 2.51
C PHE A 7 -9.15 10.13 1.37
N ALA A 8 -10.07 11.08 1.46
CA ALA A 8 -11.07 11.34 0.43
C ALA A 8 -10.42 11.75 -0.89
N PHE A 9 -9.37 12.57 -0.85
CA PHE A 9 -8.60 12.92 -2.03
C PHE A 9 -7.96 11.68 -2.67
N PHE A 10 -7.20 10.88 -1.91
CA PHE A 10 -6.57 9.67 -2.44
C PHE A 10 -7.58 8.68 -3.02
N LEU A 11 -8.75 8.55 -2.40
CA LEU A 11 -9.78 7.65 -2.85
C LEU A 11 -10.52 8.17 -4.10
N TYR A 12 -10.99 9.42 -4.09
CA TYR A 12 -11.93 9.92 -5.12
C TYR A 12 -11.27 10.70 -6.25
N PHE A 13 -10.16 11.39 -6.01
CA PHE A 13 -9.49 12.17 -7.06
C PHE A 13 -9.07 11.31 -8.26
N PRO A 14 -8.48 10.11 -8.10
CA PRO A 14 -8.18 9.22 -9.22
C PRO A 14 -9.39 8.92 -10.12
N TYR A 15 -10.54 8.60 -9.53
CA TYR A 15 -11.77 8.31 -10.29
C TYR A 15 -12.31 9.58 -10.97
N GLY A 16 -12.31 10.71 -10.27
CA GLY A 16 -12.70 12.00 -10.84
C GLY A 16 -11.82 12.40 -12.02
N TRP A 17 -10.50 12.23 -11.91
CA TRP A 17 -9.53 12.48 -12.98
C TRP A 17 -9.86 11.66 -14.24
N CYS A 18 -10.15 10.38 -14.09
CA CYS A 18 -10.51 9.49 -15.20
C CYS A 18 -11.83 9.90 -15.86
N ALA A 19 -12.84 10.21 -15.05
CA ALA A 19 -14.13 10.66 -15.54
C ALA A 19 -14.01 11.97 -16.34
N LEU A 20 -13.21 12.93 -15.87
CA LEU A 20 -12.95 14.20 -16.57
C LEU A 20 -12.25 13.99 -17.92
N ARG A 21 -11.37 12.99 -18.03
CA ARG A 21 -10.70 12.63 -19.29
C ARG A 21 -11.52 11.73 -20.21
N LYS A 22 -12.72 11.31 -19.78
CA LYS A 22 -13.58 10.34 -20.48
C LYS A 22 -12.85 9.01 -20.76
N GLU A 23 -11.90 8.66 -19.89
CA GLU A 23 -11.13 7.41 -19.94
C GLU A 23 -11.84 6.35 -19.08
N SER A 24 -11.70 5.07 -19.45
CA SER A 24 -12.25 4.00 -18.59
C SER A 24 -11.42 3.87 -17.32
N PHE A 25 -12.03 3.40 -16.24
CA PHE A 25 -11.30 3.16 -15.00
C PHE A 25 -10.19 2.11 -15.19
N GLU A 26 -10.37 1.13 -16.09
CA GLU A 26 -9.28 0.20 -16.43
C GLU A 26 -8.11 0.88 -17.14
N SER A 27 -8.35 1.78 -18.09
CA SER A 27 -7.26 2.48 -18.80
C SER A 27 -6.47 3.41 -17.88
N CYS A 28 -7.14 3.94 -16.85
CA CYS A 28 -6.51 4.68 -15.76
C CYS A 28 -5.75 3.82 -14.74
N GLY A 29 -5.74 2.49 -14.90
CA GLY A 29 -5.10 1.58 -13.95
C GLY A 29 -5.92 1.27 -12.70
N LEU A 30 -7.19 1.70 -12.62
CA LEU A 30 -8.10 1.46 -11.48
C LEU A 30 -8.86 0.13 -11.62
N ARG A 31 -8.15 -0.94 -11.96
CA ARG A 31 -8.72 -2.28 -12.13
C ARG A 31 -8.61 -3.09 -10.84
N TRP A 32 -9.71 -3.73 -10.44
CA TRP A 32 -9.82 -4.56 -9.23
C TRP A 32 -10.04 -6.04 -9.60
N LYS A 33 -9.01 -6.70 -10.14
CA LYS A 33 -9.09 -8.12 -10.52
C LYS A 33 -7.79 -8.82 -10.18
N ILE A 34 -7.89 -10.02 -9.62
CA ILE A 34 -6.74 -10.88 -9.35
C ILE A 34 -6.91 -12.19 -10.11
N THR A 35 -5.85 -12.62 -10.78
CA THR A 35 -5.80 -13.92 -11.49
C THR A 35 -5.25 -14.99 -10.53
N PRO A 36 -5.39 -16.30 -10.85
CA PRO A 36 -4.76 -17.36 -10.05
C PRO A 36 -3.24 -17.14 -9.86
N ARG A 37 -2.54 -16.73 -10.91
CA ARG A 37 -1.11 -16.36 -10.82
C ARG A 37 -0.88 -15.14 -9.93
N GLY A 38 -1.79 -14.18 -9.95
CA GLY A 38 -1.77 -13.02 -9.04
C GLY A 38 -1.90 -13.40 -7.57
N TRP A 39 -2.71 -14.42 -7.24
CA TRP A 39 -2.76 -14.97 -5.88
C TRP A 39 -1.43 -15.58 -5.46
N SER A 40 -0.78 -16.35 -6.32
CA SER A 40 0.53 -16.93 -6.04
C SER A 40 1.59 -15.85 -5.85
N ASP A 41 1.64 -14.84 -6.74
CA ASP A 41 2.61 -13.74 -6.65
C ASP A 41 2.39 -12.88 -5.41
N LEU A 42 1.12 -12.61 -5.05
CA LEU A 42 0.75 -11.95 -3.80
C LEU A 42 1.22 -12.75 -2.59
N ALA A 43 0.97 -14.06 -2.56
CA ALA A 43 1.39 -14.93 -1.46
C ALA A 43 2.91 -14.95 -1.31
N ILE A 44 3.65 -15.12 -2.42
CA ILE A 44 5.12 -15.11 -2.44
C ILE A 44 5.65 -13.77 -1.94
N ALA A 45 5.13 -12.65 -2.45
CA ALA A 45 5.56 -11.32 -2.03
C ALA A 45 5.27 -11.07 -0.54
N THR A 46 4.06 -11.41 -0.10
CA THR A 46 3.63 -11.20 1.29
C THR A 46 4.45 -12.06 2.25
N MET A 47 4.60 -13.37 1.98
CA MET A 47 5.39 -14.27 2.81
C MET A 47 6.88 -13.91 2.77
N GLY A 48 7.41 -13.59 1.60
CA GLY A 48 8.80 -13.18 1.40
C GLY A 48 9.16 -11.90 2.16
N THR A 49 8.21 -11.01 2.40
CA THR A 49 8.41 -9.81 3.22
C THR A 49 8.11 -10.06 4.69
N LEU A 50 6.94 -10.62 5.03
CA LEU A 50 6.46 -10.68 6.40
C LEU A 50 7.13 -11.78 7.23
N LEU A 51 7.53 -12.92 6.64
CA LEU A 51 8.21 -13.98 7.41
C LEU A 51 9.58 -13.52 7.93
N PRO A 52 10.48 -12.93 7.10
CA PRO A 52 11.74 -12.40 7.60
C PRO A 52 11.55 -11.28 8.62
N LEU A 53 10.62 -10.36 8.38
CA LEU A 53 10.33 -9.27 9.32
C LEU A 53 9.81 -9.81 10.66
N THR A 54 8.93 -10.82 10.64
CA THR A 54 8.46 -11.49 11.86
C THR A 54 9.60 -12.18 12.59
N ALA A 55 10.47 -12.90 11.89
CA ALA A 55 11.62 -13.56 12.50
C ALA A 55 12.56 -12.54 13.15
N ILE A 56 12.90 -11.45 12.46
CA ILE A 56 13.71 -10.35 13.01
C ILE A 56 13.02 -9.76 14.24
N ALA A 57 11.72 -9.48 14.17
CA ALA A 57 10.98 -8.90 15.28
C ALA A 57 10.98 -9.80 16.52
N LEU A 58 10.79 -11.12 16.35
CA LEU A 58 10.82 -12.08 17.45
C LEU A 58 12.22 -12.33 18.01
N LEU A 59 13.26 -12.28 17.18
CA LEU A 59 14.64 -12.52 17.63
C LEU A 59 15.21 -11.32 18.39
N PHE A 60 14.92 -10.10 17.94
CA PHE A 60 15.56 -8.89 18.46
C PHE A 60 14.64 -8.03 19.34
N PHE A 61 13.33 -8.07 19.10
CA PHE A 61 12.39 -7.11 19.71
C PHE A 61 11.29 -7.75 20.56
N ARG A 62 11.29 -9.08 20.73
CA ARG A 62 10.26 -9.82 21.52
C ARG A 62 9.96 -9.23 22.90
N HIS A 63 10.96 -8.64 23.55
CA HIS A 63 10.85 -8.10 24.91
C HIS A 63 10.12 -6.75 24.98
N VAL A 64 9.97 -6.08 23.85
CA VAL A 64 9.35 -4.75 23.73
C VAL A 64 8.06 -4.83 22.89
N LEU A 65 7.67 -6.03 22.45
CA LEU A 65 6.44 -6.20 21.69
C LEU A 65 5.22 -5.87 22.56
N PRO A 66 4.43 -4.88 22.17
CA PRO A 66 3.24 -4.52 22.93
C PRO A 66 2.14 -5.56 22.73
N SER A 67 1.34 -5.80 23.77
CA SER A 67 0.15 -6.63 23.64
C SER A 67 -0.96 -5.82 22.97
N PRO A 68 -1.45 -6.18 21.77
CA PRO A 68 -2.56 -5.48 21.16
C PRO A 68 -3.82 -5.64 22.01
N ASN A 69 -4.62 -4.58 22.10
CA ASN A 69 -5.94 -4.64 22.72
C ASN A 69 -6.88 -5.47 21.81
N PRO A 70 -7.42 -6.62 22.25
CA PRO A 70 -8.29 -7.44 21.41
C PRO A 70 -9.50 -6.68 20.84
N ALA A 71 -10.05 -5.73 21.60
CA ALA A 71 -11.17 -4.91 21.16
C ALA A 71 -10.81 -3.94 20.01
N ALA A 72 -9.53 -3.58 19.88
CA ALA A 72 -9.05 -2.67 18.84
C ALA A 72 -8.64 -3.40 17.54
N ILE A 73 -8.44 -4.72 17.57
CA ILE A 73 -7.96 -5.50 16.42
C ILE A 73 -8.92 -5.38 15.25
N PHE A 74 -10.21 -5.66 15.46
CA PHE A 74 -11.18 -5.67 14.37
C PHE A 74 -11.35 -4.28 13.71
N PRO A 75 -11.51 -3.17 14.47
CA PRO A 75 -11.46 -1.83 13.91
C PRO A 75 -10.17 -1.52 13.13
N ALA A 76 -9.00 -1.89 13.67
CA ALA A 76 -7.71 -1.63 13.03
C ALA A 76 -7.54 -2.40 11.70
N VAL A 77 -8.04 -3.64 11.62
CA VAL A 77 -8.05 -4.42 10.38
C VAL A 77 -8.90 -3.73 9.31
N LEU A 78 -10.09 -3.23 9.68
CA LEU A 78 -10.99 -2.55 8.75
C LEU A 78 -10.48 -1.17 8.32
N SER A 79 -9.97 -0.36 9.26
CA SER A 79 -9.40 0.94 8.94
C SER A 79 -8.14 0.78 8.09
N GLY A 80 -7.28 -0.19 8.42
CA GLY A 80 -6.09 -0.54 7.63
C GLY A 80 -6.43 -0.99 6.21
N PHE A 81 -7.56 -1.68 6.00
CA PHE A 81 -8.04 -2.02 4.66
C PHE A 81 -8.47 -0.77 3.90
N ALA A 82 -9.27 0.11 4.54
CA ALA A 82 -9.74 1.34 3.92
C ALA A 82 -8.57 2.25 3.49
N VAL A 83 -7.56 2.39 4.37
CA VAL A 83 -6.33 3.16 4.07
C VAL A 83 -5.58 2.54 2.90
N ALA A 84 -5.36 1.22 2.91
CA ALA A 84 -4.72 0.52 1.80
C ALA A 84 -5.46 0.76 0.47
N VAL A 85 -6.79 0.69 0.47
CA VAL A 85 -7.61 1.00 -0.71
C VAL A 85 -7.37 2.42 -1.20
N ALA A 86 -7.47 3.42 -0.33
CA ALA A 86 -7.31 4.82 -0.72
C ALA A 86 -5.89 5.11 -1.25
N GLU A 87 -4.86 4.69 -0.52
CA GLU A 87 -3.47 4.93 -0.90
C GLU A 87 -3.09 4.21 -2.19
N GLU A 88 -3.44 2.92 -2.35
CA GLU A 88 -3.11 2.22 -3.59
C GLU A 88 -3.90 2.75 -4.80
N THR A 89 -5.13 3.21 -4.61
CA THR A 89 -5.90 3.89 -5.67
C THR A 89 -5.16 5.14 -6.15
N PHE A 90 -4.61 5.93 -5.24
CA PHE A 90 -3.86 7.13 -5.60
C PHE A 90 -2.48 6.82 -6.17
N PHE A 91 -1.64 6.08 -5.45
CA PHE A 91 -0.24 5.89 -5.82
C PHE A 91 -0.08 4.90 -6.99
N ARG A 92 -0.76 3.74 -6.95
CA ARG A 92 -0.57 2.65 -7.92
C ARG A 92 -1.57 2.74 -9.07
N GLY A 93 -2.78 3.18 -8.76
CA GLY A 93 -3.82 3.49 -9.73
C GLY A 93 -3.44 4.72 -10.53
N TRP A 94 -3.50 5.91 -9.93
CA TRP A 94 -3.31 7.16 -10.66
C TRP A 94 -1.84 7.52 -10.92
N LEU A 95 -1.04 7.76 -9.86
CA LEU A 95 0.28 8.36 -9.98
C LEU A 95 1.25 7.50 -10.80
N GLN A 96 1.33 6.19 -10.52
CA GLN A 96 2.17 5.27 -11.29
C GLN A 96 1.73 5.17 -12.75
N THR A 97 0.43 5.25 -13.04
CA THR A 97 -0.08 5.25 -14.42
C THR A 97 0.33 6.53 -15.15
N VAL A 98 0.19 7.69 -14.52
CA VAL A 98 0.64 8.98 -15.07
C VAL A 98 2.15 8.96 -15.34
N LEU A 99 2.94 8.49 -14.38
CA LEU A 99 4.40 8.40 -14.53
C LEU A 99 4.82 7.38 -15.60
N SER A 100 4.07 6.29 -15.78
CA SER A 100 4.33 5.30 -16.83
C SER A 100 4.13 5.85 -18.24
N SER A 101 3.43 6.98 -18.40
CA SER A 101 3.32 7.68 -19.69
C SER A 101 4.56 8.52 -20.04
N ARG A 102 5.44 8.80 -19.06
CA ARG A 102 6.59 9.70 -19.20
C ARG A 102 7.94 9.01 -18.96
N PHE A 103 7.95 7.93 -18.20
CA PHE A 103 9.15 7.21 -17.79
C PHE A 103 9.04 5.74 -18.16
N ALA A 104 10.19 5.06 -18.26
CA ALA A 104 10.22 3.61 -18.31
C ALA A 104 9.52 3.02 -17.06
N THR A 105 8.97 1.82 -17.20
CA THR A 105 8.23 1.14 -16.12
C THR A 105 8.97 1.11 -14.79
N SER A 106 10.27 0.79 -14.80
CA SER A 106 11.10 0.77 -13.60
C SER A 106 11.22 2.14 -12.94
N GLY A 107 11.37 3.19 -13.75
CA GLY A 107 11.41 4.58 -13.28
C GLY A 107 10.07 5.01 -12.66
N ALA A 108 8.94 4.67 -13.30
CA ALA A 108 7.62 4.97 -12.75
C ALA A 108 7.38 4.26 -11.41
N ILE A 109 7.75 2.98 -11.29
CA ILE A 109 7.67 2.23 -10.02
C ILE A 109 8.53 2.89 -8.94
N PHE A 110 9.78 3.19 -9.26
CA PHE A 110 10.73 3.78 -8.31
C PHE A 110 10.25 5.15 -7.81
N ILE A 111 9.87 6.05 -8.72
CA ILE A 111 9.43 7.40 -8.38
C ILE A 111 8.14 7.35 -7.55
N THR A 112 7.15 6.52 -7.94
CA THR A 112 5.93 6.34 -7.14
C THR A 112 6.26 5.81 -5.74
N ALA A 113 7.14 4.82 -5.62
CA ALA A 113 7.55 4.27 -4.32
C ALA A 113 8.29 5.31 -3.46
N ALA A 114 9.14 6.15 -4.07
CA ALA A 114 9.83 7.24 -3.39
C ALA A 114 8.84 8.28 -2.85
N LEU A 115 7.88 8.70 -3.68
CA LEU A 115 6.83 9.64 -3.27
C LEU A 115 5.92 9.05 -2.20
N PHE A 116 5.63 7.75 -2.28
CA PHE A 116 4.89 7.02 -1.24
C PHE A 116 5.64 7.03 0.10
N GLY A 117 6.94 6.71 0.10
CA GLY A 117 7.78 6.80 1.29
C GLY A 117 7.86 8.23 1.84
N LEU A 118 8.02 9.24 0.99
CA LEU A 118 8.05 10.65 1.40
C LEU A 118 6.72 11.11 2.01
N ALA A 119 5.58 10.66 1.48
CA ALA A 119 4.26 10.98 2.05
C ALA A 119 4.13 10.49 3.50
N HIS A 120 4.87 9.44 3.87
CA HIS A 120 4.91 8.91 5.23
C HIS A 120 5.73 9.77 6.20
N LEU A 121 6.43 10.83 5.76
CA LEU A 121 7.06 11.80 6.68
C LEU A 121 6.03 12.56 7.54
N ALA A 122 4.77 12.61 7.13
CA ALA A 122 3.68 13.14 7.95
C ALA A 122 3.25 12.20 9.09
N SER A 123 3.78 10.98 9.13
CA SER A 123 3.53 10.00 10.19
C SER A 123 4.27 10.40 11.48
N PRO A 124 3.68 10.13 12.67
CA PRO A 124 4.38 10.31 13.94
C PRO A 124 5.65 9.43 14.06
N TYR A 125 5.81 8.42 13.19
CA TYR A 125 6.96 7.51 13.16
C TYR A 125 8.08 7.96 12.19
N ALA A 126 8.04 9.19 11.69
CA ALA A 126 9.16 9.75 10.93
C ALA A 126 10.45 9.79 11.79
N PRO A 127 11.63 9.51 11.22
CA PRO A 127 11.89 9.26 9.80
C PRO A 127 11.75 7.78 9.40
N PHE A 128 11.57 6.85 10.34
CA PHE A 128 11.49 5.41 10.05
C PHE A 128 10.36 5.05 9.08
N ALA A 129 9.29 5.85 9.06
CA ALA A 129 8.20 5.71 8.11
C ALA A 129 8.63 5.84 6.63
N LEU A 130 9.80 6.44 6.33
CA LEU A 130 10.40 6.43 4.98
C LEU A 130 10.66 5.01 4.46
N LEU A 131 10.82 4.03 5.34
CA LEU A 131 10.99 2.63 4.96
C LEU A 131 9.77 2.08 4.19
N ALA A 132 8.62 2.77 4.22
CA ALA A 132 7.48 2.50 3.34
C ALA A 132 7.83 2.53 1.84
N PHE A 133 8.98 3.14 1.47
CA PHE A 133 9.58 3.02 0.14
C PHE A 133 9.72 1.56 -0.33
N PHE A 134 10.24 0.67 0.53
CA PHE A 134 10.53 -0.72 0.17
C PHE A 134 9.28 -1.57 -0.15
N PRO A 135 8.26 -1.67 0.73
CA PRO A 135 6.99 -2.29 0.33
C PRO A 135 6.36 -1.51 -0.82
N GLY A 136 6.66 -0.21 -0.95
CA GLY A 136 6.23 0.61 -2.06
C GLY A 136 6.68 0.11 -3.44
N LEU A 137 7.91 -0.39 -3.54
CA LEU A 137 8.44 -1.03 -4.75
C LEU A 137 7.71 -2.34 -5.07
N VAL A 138 7.46 -3.16 -4.05
CA VAL A 138 6.76 -4.45 -4.19
C VAL A 138 5.34 -4.23 -4.71
N MET A 139 4.61 -3.27 -4.13
CA MET A 139 3.28 -2.89 -4.57
C MET A 139 3.28 -2.38 -6.02
N GLY A 140 4.27 -1.58 -6.40
CA GLY A 140 4.43 -1.10 -7.77
C GLY A 140 4.70 -2.22 -8.78
N LEU A 141 5.51 -3.21 -8.41
CA LEU A 141 5.79 -4.41 -9.20
C LEU A 141 4.55 -5.29 -9.35
N LEU A 142 3.82 -5.55 -8.25
CA LEU A 142 2.56 -6.31 -8.27
C LEU A 142 1.52 -5.63 -9.17
N ARG A 143 1.35 -4.31 -9.05
CA ARG A 143 0.45 -3.55 -9.93
C ARG A 143 0.87 -3.60 -11.38
N HIS A 144 2.17 -3.53 -11.67
CA HIS A 144 2.66 -3.62 -13.04
C HIS A 144 2.42 -5.01 -13.65
N ARG A 145 2.80 -6.08 -12.92
CA ARG A 145 2.71 -7.47 -13.39
C ARG A 145 1.29 -7.95 -13.64
N HIS A 146 0.32 -7.45 -12.86
CA HIS A 146 -1.06 -7.91 -12.93
C HIS A 146 -2.02 -6.90 -13.57
N SER A 147 -1.55 -5.70 -13.92
CA SER A 147 -2.38 -4.61 -14.44
C SER A 147 -3.64 -4.37 -13.60
N SER A 148 -3.49 -4.49 -12.27
CA SER A 148 -4.55 -4.32 -11.29
C SER A 148 -3.97 -3.78 -9.99
N ILE A 149 -4.72 -2.92 -9.31
CA ILE A 149 -4.33 -2.42 -7.99
C ILE A 149 -4.71 -3.39 -6.86
N LEU A 150 -5.58 -4.37 -7.10
CA LEU A 150 -6.05 -5.29 -6.06
C LEU A 150 -4.91 -6.09 -5.40
N PRO A 151 -3.94 -6.68 -6.14
CA PRO A 151 -2.79 -7.33 -5.50
C PRO A 151 -1.97 -6.39 -4.60
N ALA A 152 -1.80 -5.12 -5.01
CA ALA A 152 -1.11 -4.12 -4.19
C ALA A 152 -1.92 -3.78 -2.93
N ILE A 153 -3.24 -3.58 -3.05
CA ILE A 153 -4.15 -3.33 -1.93
C ILE A 153 -4.05 -4.45 -0.90
N LEU A 154 -4.13 -5.71 -1.35
CA LEU A 154 -4.09 -6.86 -0.44
C LEU A 154 -2.72 -7.01 0.23
N TYR A 155 -1.62 -6.82 -0.53
CA TYR A 155 -0.27 -6.84 0.04
C TYR A 155 -0.10 -5.76 1.12
N HIS A 156 -0.53 -4.53 0.82
CA HIS A 156 -0.52 -3.42 1.76
C HIS A 156 -1.35 -3.75 3.00
N TRP A 157 -2.58 -4.21 2.80
CA TRP A 157 -3.49 -4.54 3.89
C TRP A 157 -2.91 -5.64 4.80
N PHE A 158 -2.30 -6.68 4.25
CA PHE A 158 -1.61 -7.69 5.06
C PHE A 158 -0.43 -7.10 5.85
N GLY A 159 0.30 -6.14 5.28
CA GLY A 159 1.29 -5.34 6.02
C GLY A 159 0.67 -4.53 7.17
N ASN A 160 -0.48 -3.90 6.95
CA ASN A 160 -1.21 -3.16 7.99
C ASN A 160 -1.68 -4.09 9.11
N ILE A 161 -2.25 -5.25 8.75
CA ILE A 161 -2.62 -6.29 9.72
C ILE A 161 -1.38 -6.69 10.52
N TRP A 162 -0.29 -7.08 9.84
CA TRP A 162 0.98 -7.45 10.49
C TRP A 162 1.46 -6.38 11.47
N SER A 163 1.36 -5.10 11.11
CA SER A 163 1.81 -4.01 11.95
C SER A 163 1.03 -3.85 13.27
N ILE A 164 -0.20 -4.37 13.40
CA ILE A 164 -1.00 -4.31 14.64
C ILE A 164 -0.23 -4.92 15.83
N TRP A 165 0.52 -6.00 15.60
CA TRP A 165 1.25 -6.70 16.66
C TRP A 165 2.62 -6.10 17.00
N PHE A 166 3.12 -5.19 16.15
CA PHE A 166 4.45 -4.58 16.30
C PHE A 166 4.38 -3.07 16.57
N TYR A 167 3.27 -2.43 16.20
CA TYR A 167 2.97 -1.00 16.32
C TYR A 167 1.45 -0.79 16.61
N PRO A 168 0.91 -1.24 17.75
CA PRO A 168 -0.52 -1.23 18.05
C PRO A 168 -1.11 0.16 18.33
N HIS A 169 -0.29 1.21 18.29
CA HIS A 169 -0.74 2.60 18.35
C HIS A 169 -0.96 3.20 16.94
N LEU A 170 -1.02 2.36 15.90
CA LEU A 170 -1.49 2.72 14.55
C LEU A 170 -3.01 2.91 14.50
#